data_AF-L0PC84-F1
#
_entry.id   AF-L0PC84-F1
#
_cell.length_a   1.000
_cell.length_b   1.000
_cell.length_c   1.000
_cell.angle_alpha   90.00
_cell.angle_beta   90.00
_cell.angle_gamma   90.00
#
_symmetry.space_group_name_H-M   'P 1'
#
loop_
_entity.id
_entity.type
_entity.pdbx_description
1 polymer ?
#
loop_
_entity_poly.entity_id
_entity_poly.type
_entity_poly.pdbx_seq_one_letter_code
_entity_poly.pdbx_strand_id
1 'polypeptide(L)'
;MVLSSLIVAWEDLYFLLSSLWINKSASQKNSQLISSGYIWMITNCFCSSAYVLGTRKRIKSGHFTDFDAMFYNDLLGIPFLIICTLIIDDWSKENILRNTYGKIFEPVVAILLSGVFSAGIAYTSLWCIRATSSTTYSMIGALNKLPVSIFGLVFFKTPTTFLTISAIIIGFFSGVLYTIGKM
;
A
#
# COMPACT_ATOMS: atom_id res chain seq x y z
N MET A 1 -9.83 -12.96 -2.13
CA MET A 1 -9.28 -11.73 -1.50
C MET A 1 -10.36 -10.75 -1.05
N VAL A 2 -11.41 -10.49 -1.84
CA VAL A 2 -12.50 -9.59 -1.42
C VAL A 2 -13.20 -10.10 -0.15
N LEU A 3 -13.50 -11.40 -0.07
CA LEU A 3 -14.13 -12.02 1.11
C LEU A 3 -13.25 -11.95 2.36
N SER A 4 -11.93 -12.13 2.25
CA SER A 4 -11.00 -11.98 3.39
C SER A 4 -10.96 -10.53 3.89
N SER A 5 -11.00 -9.55 2.99
CA SER A 5 -11.06 -8.13 3.35
C SER A 5 -12.39 -7.75 4.00
N LEU A 6 -13.51 -8.33 3.55
CA LEU A 6 -14.83 -8.12 4.15
C LEU A 6 -14.91 -8.65 5.58
N ILE A 7 -14.36 -9.84 5.85
CA ILE A 7 -14.34 -10.43 7.19
C ILE A 7 -13.57 -9.53 8.17
N VAL A 8 -12.45 -8.95 7.74
CA VAL A 8 -11.64 -8.03 8.56
C VAL A 8 -12.35 -6.68 8.75
N ALA A 9 -12.99 -6.15 7.70
CA ALA A 9 -13.68 -4.87 7.76
C ALA A 9 -15.08 -4.94 8.38
N TRP A 10 -15.58 -6.14 8.70
CA TRP A 10 -16.94 -6.35 9.19
C TRP A 10 -17.18 -5.69 10.55
N GLU A 11 -16.20 -5.75 11.45
CA GLU A 11 -16.26 -5.13 12.77
C GLU A 11 -16.38 -3.60 12.66
N ASP A 12 -15.59 -2.98 11.77
CA ASP A 12 -15.62 -1.54 11.52
C ASP A 12 -16.94 -1.11 10.86
N LEU A 13 -17.45 -1.90 9.92
CA LEU A 13 -18.73 -1.65 9.26
C LEU A 13 -19.89 -1.77 10.25
N TYR A 14 -19.86 -2.75 11.15
CA TYR A 14 -20.87 -2.94 12.19
C TYR A 14 -20.85 -1.79 13.19
N PHE A 15 -19.66 -1.34 13.61
CA PHE A 15 -19.51 -0.17 14.47
C PHE A 15 -20.06 1.11 13.82
N LEU A 16 -19.74 1.33 12.54
CA LEU A 16 -20.30 2.46 11.78
C LEU A 16 -21.82 2.39 11.63
N LEU A 17 -22.34 1.23 11.23
CA LEU A 17 -23.76 1.04 11.01
C LEU A 17 -24.54 1.22 12.33
N SER A 18 -24.10 0.58 13.41
CA SER A 18 -24.71 0.74 14.74
C SER A 18 -24.66 2.19 15.26
N SER A 19 -23.61 2.95 14.93
CA SER A 19 -23.51 4.38 15.27
C SER A 19 -24.48 5.28 14.49
N LEU A 20 -24.93 4.86 13.31
CA LEU A 20 -25.95 5.56 12.52
C LEU A 20 -27.38 5.26 13.02
N TRP A 21 -27.61 4.08 13.61
CA TRP A 21 -28.93 3.69 14.14
C TRP A 21 -29.18 4.12 15.58
N ILE A 22 -28.14 4.30 16.41
CA ILE A 22 -28.27 4.67 17.83
C ILE A 22 -27.69 6.07 18.05
N ASN A 23 -28.57 7.08 18.03
CA ASN A 23 -28.25 8.47 18.37
C ASN A 23 -27.61 8.57 19.77
N LYS A 24 -26.29 8.83 19.83
CA LYS A 24 -25.63 9.38 21.03
C LYS A 24 -24.46 10.30 20.66
N SER A 25 -24.62 11.57 21.03
CA SER A 25 -23.77 12.74 20.76
C SER A 25 -22.32 12.67 21.29
N ALA A 26 -21.88 11.54 21.86
CA ALA A 26 -20.49 11.28 22.22
C ALA A 26 -19.69 10.58 21.10
N SER A 27 -20.36 10.11 20.03
CA SER A 27 -19.78 9.31 18.94
C SER A 27 -19.33 10.13 17.72
N GLN A 28 -19.43 11.47 17.76
CA GLN A 28 -19.31 12.32 16.57
C GLN A 28 -17.85 12.54 16.11
N LYS A 29 -16.88 12.49 17.03
CA LYS A 29 -15.45 12.69 16.70
C LYS A 29 -14.82 11.43 16.06
N ASN A 30 -15.19 10.24 16.57
CA ASN A 30 -14.75 8.97 16.00
C ASN A 30 -15.45 8.67 14.66
N SER A 31 -16.74 8.99 14.52
CA SER A 31 -17.45 8.80 13.25
C SER A 31 -16.93 9.72 12.13
N GLN A 32 -16.52 10.95 12.43
CA GLN A 32 -15.89 11.87 11.47
C GLN A 32 -14.50 11.40 11.02
N LEU A 33 -13.67 10.91 11.95
CA LEU A 33 -12.35 10.34 11.63
C LEU A 33 -12.47 9.08 10.78
N ILE A 34 -13.39 8.19 11.12
CA ILE A 34 -13.66 6.98 10.34
C ILE A 34 -14.19 7.36 8.95
N SER A 35 -15.15 8.29 8.86
CA SER A 35 -15.70 8.79 7.58
C SER A 35 -14.64 9.44 6.68
N SER A 36 -13.75 10.25 7.25
CA SER A 36 -12.61 10.83 6.52
C SER A 36 -11.66 9.76 6.01
N GLY A 37 -11.37 8.73 6.82
CA GLY A 37 -10.55 7.58 6.42
C GLY A 37 -11.10 6.84 5.20
N TYR A 38 -12.42 6.61 5.13
CA TYR A 38 -13.04 5.97 3.97
C TYR A 38 -12.95 6.81 2.69
N ILE A 39 -13.07 8.15 2.79
CA ILE A 39 -12.88 9.06 1.63
C ILE A 39 -11.45 8.95 1.09
N TRP A 40 -10.45 8.93 1.97
CA TRP A 40 -9.05 8.73 1.60
C TRP A 40 -8.82 7.34 0.98
N MET A 41 -9.47 6.29 1.50
CA MET A 41 -9.39 4.94 0.95
C MET A 41 -9.96 4.86 -0.47
N ILE A 42 -11.13 5.47 -0.73
CA ILE A 42 -11.73 5.50 -2.08
C ILE A 42 -10.81 6.24 -3.05
N THR A 43 -10.29 7.39 -2.63
CA THR A 43 -9.35 8.19 -3.43
C THR A 43 -8.09 7.39 -3.76
N ASN A 44 -7.53 6.67 -2.79
CA ASN A 44 -6.36 5.81 -2.98
C ASN A 44 -6.66 4.65 -3.96
N CYS A 45 -7.83 4.01 -3.86
CA CYS A 45 -8.25 2.94 -4.77
C CYS A 45 -8.36 3.45 -6.22
N PHE A 46 -8.96 4.63 -6.42
CA PHE A 46 -9.08 5.25 -7.74
C PHE A 46 -7.70 5.62 -8.31
N CYS A 47 -6.85 6.28 -7.52
CA CYS A 47 -5.51 6.66 -7.94
C CYS A 47 -4.64 5.44 -8.28
N SER A 48 -4.67 4.40 -7.43
CA SER A 48 -3.89 3.17 -7.64
C SER A 48 -4.33 2.41 -8.89
N SER A 49 -5.65 2.30 -9.13
CA SER A 49 -6.16 1.65 -10.35
C SER A 49 -5.82 2.46 -11.61
N ALA A 50 -5.96 3.78 -11.57
CA ALA A 50 -5.58 4.68 -12.65
C ALA A 50 -4.08 4.57 -12.98
N TYR A 51 -3.22 4.53 -11.96
CA TYR A 51 -1.77 4.36 -12.11
C TYR A 51 -1.44 3.04 -12.82
N VAL A 52 -1.88 1.89 -12.29
CA VAL A 52 -1.51 0.58 -12.87
C VAL A 52 -2.05 0.42 -14.30
N LEU A 53 -3.27 0.89 -14.58
CA LEU A 53 -3.84 0.84 -15.94
C LEU A 53 -3.14 1.81 -16.90
N GLY A 54 -2.87 3.04 -16.44
CA GLY A 54 -2.18 4.08 -17.21
C GLY A 54 -0.76 3.65 -17.58
N THR A 55 0.01 3.19 -16.61
CA THR A 55 1.38 2.70 -16.80
C THR A 55 1.41 1.53 -17.78
N ARG A 56 0.50 0.56 -17.66
CA ARG A 56 0.40 -0.55 -18.62
C ARG A 56 0.09 -0.06 -20.05
N LYS A 57 -0.83 0.92 -20.20
CA LYS A 57 -1.16 1.51 -21.50
C LYS A 57 0.05 2.20 -22.13
N ARG A 58 0.83 2.95 -21.34
CA ARG A 58 2.01 3.67 -21.82
C ARG A 58 3.16 2.73 -22.21
N ILE A 59 3.41 1.69 -21.43
CA ILE A 59 4.45 0.68 -21.74
C ILE A 59 4.09 -0.14 -22.98
N LYS A 60 2.81 -0.42 -23.23
CA LYS A 60 2.40 -1.12 -24.46
C LYS A 60 2.38 -0.22 -25.71
N SER A 61 2.15 1.08 -25.53
CA SER A 61 2.00 2.03 -26.64
C SER A 61 3.32 2.71 -27.05
N GLY A 62 4.22 2.94 -26.10
CA GLY A 62 5.59 3.35 -26.39
C GLY A 62 6.47 2.12 -26.26
N HIS A 63 7.33 1.84 -27.23
CA HIS A 63 8.33 0.76 -27.18
C HIS A 63 9.43 1.05 -26.15
N PHE A 64 9.06 1.37 -24.91
CA PHE A 64 9.97 1.64 -23.81
C PHE A 64 10.59 0.33 -23.33
N THR A 65 11.90 0.34 -23.09
CA THR A 65 12.53 -0.73 -22.33
C THR A 65 12.07 -0.67 -20.86
N ASP A 66 12.21 -1.76 -20.11
CA ASP A 66 11.82 -1.76 -18.68
C ASP A 66 12.60 -0.72 -17.89
N PHE A 67 13.86 -0.54 -18.26
CA PHE A 67 14.76 0.40 -17.63
C PHE A 67 14.32 1.84 -17.89
N ASP A 68 13.93 2.17 -19.14
CA ASP A 68 13.42 3.50 -19.47
C ASP A 68 12.11 3.78 -18.72
N ALA A 69 11.20 2.80 -18.67
CA ALA A 69 9.94 2.95 -17.95
C ALA A 69 10.16 3.21 -16.46
N MET A 70 11.13 2.55 -15.84
CA MET A 70 11.52 2.80 -14.44
C MET A 70 12.13 4.18 -14.26
N PHE A 71 13.11 4.52 -15.10
CA PHE A 71 13.81 5.80 -15.03
C PHE A 71 12.85 6.98 -15.17
N TYR A 72 11.93 6.94 -16.14
CA TYR A 72 10.94 8.00 -16.31
C TYR A 72 9.93 8.06 -15.16
N ASN A 73 9.51 6.91 -14.63
CA ASN A 73 8.59 6.88 -13.50
C ASN A 73 9.20 7.56 -12.26
N ASP A 74 10.45 7.23 -11.94
CA ASP A 74 11.12 7.76 -10.75
C ASP A 74 11.57 9.21 -10.96
N LEU A 75 12.09 9.55 -12.15
CA LEU A 75 12.52 10.92 -12.47
C LEU A 75 11.35 11.92 -12.45
N LEU A 76 10.18 11.54 -13.01
CA LEU A 76 8.99 12.40 -12.98
C LEU A 76 8.37 12.47 -11.58
N GLY A 77 8.61 11.46 -10.73
CA GLY A 77 8.18 11.45 -9.33
C GLY A 77 8.92 12.46 -8.46
N ILE A 78 10.21 12.70 -8.70
CA ILE A 78 11.05 13.61 -7.89
C ILE A 78 10.46 15.01 -7.74
N PRO A 79 10.15 15.78 -8.81
CA PRO A 79 9.62 17.14 -8.66
C PRO A 79 8.27 17.16 -7.95
N PHE A 80 7.43 16.15 -8.19
CA PHE A 80 6.15 16.01 -7.53
C PHE A 80 6.31 15.75 -6.03
N LEU A 81 7.20 14.84 -5.64
CA LEU A 81 7.49 14.54 -4.24
C LEU A 81 8.06 15.76 -3.50
N ILE A 82 8.96 16.53 -4.14
CA ILE A 82 9.49 17.76 -3.57
C ILE A 82 8.36 18.74 -3.26
N ILE A 83 7.45 18.98 -4.21
CA ILE A 83 6.30 19.87 -4.01
C ILE A 83 5.42 19.37 -2.85
N CYS A 84 5.14 18.08 -2.78
CA CYS A 84 4.34 17.51 -1.69
C CYS A 84 5.02 17.69 -0.32
N THR A 85 6.32 17.43 -0.21
CA THR A 85 7.06 17.62 1.06
C THR A 85 7.11 19.09 1.50
N LEU A 86 7.14 20.04 0.57
CA LEU A 86 7.11 21.47 0.91
C LEU A 86 5.74 21.95 1.42
N ILE A 87 4.66 21.30 1.00
CA ILE A 87 3.29 21.68 1.39
C ILE A 87 2.85 20.98 2.69
N ILE A 88 3.22 19.70 2.86
CA ILE A 88 2.69 18.84 3.91
C ILE A 88 3.60 18.77 5.14
N ASP A 89 4.92 18.73 4.95
CA ASP A 89 5.85 18.51 6.06
C ASP A 89 6.22 19.81 6.77
N ASP A 90 6.46 19.69 8.09
CA ASP A 90 6.94 20.79 8.91
C ASP A 90 8.48 20.90 8.85
N TRP A 91 8.95 21.95 8.19
CA TRP A 91 10.37 22.31 8.04
C TRP A 91 10.91 23.16 9.20
N SER A 92 10.21 23.21 10.34
CA SER A 92 10.66 23.93 11.53
C SER A 92 12.03 23.43 12.02
N LYS A 93 12.85 24.38 12.50
CA LYS A 93 14.19 24.12 13.04
C LYS A 93 14.16 23.12 14.19
N GLU A 94 13.09 23.11 14.99
CA GLU A 94 12.91 22.17 16.10
C GLU A 94 12.77 20.72 15.62
N ASN A 95 12.03 20.51 14.52
CA ASN A 95 11.81 19.18 13.94
C ASN A 95 13.09 18.63 13.31
N ILE A 96 13.86 19.49 12.64
CA ILE A 96 15.17 19.13 12.05
C ILE A 96 16.16 18.79 13.16
N LEU A 97 16.24 19.61 14.22
CA LEU A 97 17.15 19.35 15.34
C LEU A 97 16.79 18.04 16.06
N ARG A 98 15.49 17.73 16.22
CA ARG A 98 15.02 16.47 16.80
C ARG A 98 15.52 15.24 16.04
N ASN A 99 15.56 15.30 14.71
CA ASN A 99 16.10 14.23 13.87
C ASN A 99 17.65 14.20 13.86
N THR A 100 18.29 15.33 14.23
CA THR A 100 19.73 15.55 14.05
C THR A 100 20.53 15.49 15.35
N TYR A 101 19.93 15.19 16.52
CA TYR A 101 20.66 15.06 17.80
C TYR A 101 21.69 13.91 17.75
N GLY A 102 22.89 14.23 17.24
CA GLY A 102 24.12 13.44 17.31
C GLY A 102 24.35 12.38 16.23
N LYS A 103 23.38 12.09 15.35
CA LYS A 103 23.46 10.95 14.43
C LYS A 103 22.88 11.25 13.04
N ILE A 104 23.58 12.07 12.24
CA ILE A 104 23.21 12.28 10.83
C ILE A 104 23.48 11.02 9.98
N PHE A 105 24.49 10.24 10.36
CA PHE A 105 24.95 9.10 9.58
C PHE A 105 23.91 7.96 9.50
N GLU A 106 23.28 7.59 10.61
CA GLU A 106 22.28 6.50 10.66
C GLU A 106 21.07 6.72 9.72
N PRO A 107 20.35 7.86 9.76
CA PRO A 107 19.23 8.09 8.86
C PRO A 107 19.66 8.22 7.40
N VAL A 108 20.82 8.82 7.11
CA VAL A 108 21.33 8.93 5.73
C VAL A 108 21.65 7.55 5.15
N VAL A 109 22.29 6.67 5.92
CA VAL A 109 22.55 5.29 5.49
C VAL A 109 21.24 4.52 5.27
N ALA A 110 20.25 4.70 6.16
CA ALA A 110 18.93 4.08 5.99
C ALA A 110 18.20 4.56 4.72
N ILE A 111 18.29 5.86 4.39
CA ILE A 111 17.72 6.42 3.16
C ILE A 111 18.42 5.86 1.93
N LEU A 112 19.75 5.81 1.92
CA LEU A 112 20.51 5.26 0.80
C LEU A 112 20.21 3.77 0.58
N LEU A 113 20.20 2.99 1.67
CA LEU A 113 19.92 1.56 1.60
C LEU A 113 18.48 1.29 1.12
N SER A 114 17.49 2.00 1.67
CA SER A 114 16.10 1.87 1.25
C SER A 114 15.90 2.31 -0.22
N GLY A 115 16.63 3.32 -0.67
CA GLY A 115 16.63 3.75 -2.08
C GLY A 115 17.10 2.64 -3.03
N VAL A 116 18.17 1.91 -2.70
CA VAL A 116 18.67 0.79 -3.52
C VAL A 116 17.62 -0.33 -3.62
N PHE A 117 17.02 -0.73 -2.51
CA PHE A 117 15.96 -1.75 -2.52
C PHE A 117 14.71 -1.27 -3.24
N SER A 118 14.35 0.00 -3.08
CA SER A 118 13.20 0.61 -3.76
C SER A 118 13.37 0.60 -5.28
N ALA A 119 14.57 0.89 -5.80
CA ALA A 119 14.86 0.81 -7.22
C ALA A 119 14.68 -0.63 -7.78
N GLY A 120 15.11 -1.64 -7.03
CA GLY A 120 14.89 -3.05 -7.40
C GLY A 120 13.40 -3.42 -7.45
N ILE A 121 12.61 -2.93 -6.49
CA ILE A 121 11.16 -3.12 -6.47
C ILE A 121 10.49 -2.39 -7.64
N ALA A 122 10.91 -1.16 -7.96
CA ALA A 122 10.38 -0.38 -9.05
C ALA A 122 10.58 -1.09 -10.40
N TYR A 123 11.82 -1.55 -10.66
CA TYR A 123 12.16 -2.32 -11.85
C TYR A 123 11.30 -3.57 -12.01
N THR A 124 11.29 -4.43 -10.97
CA THR A 124 10.57 -5.71 -11.00
C THR A 124 9.06 -5.53 -11.10
N SER A 125 8.51 -4.46 -10.51
CA SER A 125 7.09 -4.13 -10.60
C SER A 125 6.67 -3.75 -12.02
N LEU A 126 7.44 -2.88 -12.68
CA LEU A 126 7.18 -2.48 -14.08
C LEU A 126 7.35 -3.65 -15.04
N TRP A 127 8.40 -4.44 -14.85
CA TRP A 127 8.61 -5.68 -15.60
C TRP A 127 7.44 -6.65 -15.43
N CYS A 128 6.94 -6.84 -14.21
CA CYS A 128 5.77 -7.67 -13.92
C CYS A 128 4.52 -7.17 -14.65
N ILE A 129 4.24 -5.87 -14.62
CA ILE A 129 3.09 -5.26 -15.32
C ILE A 129 3.19 -5.47 -16.83
N ARG A 130 4.39 -5.35 -17.40
CA ARG A 130 4.64 -5.54 -18.83
C ARG A 130 4.49 -7.00 -19.25
N ALA A 131 5.13 -7.92 -18.55
CA ALA A 131 5.14 -9.35 -18.86
C ALA A 131 3.79 -10.03 -18.62
N THR A 132 2.96 -9.48 -17.73
CA THR A 132 1.68 -10.10 -17.35
C THR A 132 0.48 -9.18 -17.64
N SER A 133 -0.20 -8.72 -16.60
CA SER A 133 -1.31 -7.79 -16.67
C SER A 133 -1.36 -6.90 -15.44
N SER A 134 -2.08 -5.78 -15.58
CA SER A 134 -2.40 -4.88 -14.46
C SER A 134 -3.14 -5.60 -13.33
N THR A 135 -4.02 -6.55 -13.66
CA THR A 135 -4.77 -7.34 -12.67
C THR A 135 -3.90 -8.37 -11.96
N THR A 136 -2.97 -9.02 -12.67
CA THR A 136 -2.02 -9.96 -12.07
C THR A 136 -1.03 -9.26 -11.15
N TYR A 137 -0.52 -8.09 -11.54
CA TYR A 137 0.36 -7.29 -10.70
C TYR A 137 -0.31 -6.95 -9.35
N SER A 138 -1.55 -6.43 -9.38
CA SER A 138 -2.29 -6.12 -8.15
C SER A 138 -2.58 -7.36 -7.30
N MET A 139 -2.87 -8.50 -7.94
CA MET A 139 -3.08 -9.78 -7.23
C MET A 139 -1.81 -10.27 -6.53
N ILE A 140 -0.66 -10.24 -7.22
CA ILE A 140 0.65 -10.62 -6.64
C ILE A 140 1.01 -9.68 -5.50
N GLY A 141 0.78 -8.37 -5.65
CA GLY A 141 1.02 -7.40 -4.59
C GLY A 141 0.18 -7.67 -3.33
N ALA A 142 -1.06 -8.13 -3.51
CA ALA A 142 -1.90 -8.54 -2.38
C ALA A 142 -1.44 -9.86 -1.75
N LEU A 143 -0.99 -10.83 -2.56
CA LEU A 143 -0.43 -12.10 -2.08
C LEU A 143 0.90 -11.93 -1.34
N ASN A 144 1.76 -10.99 -1.76
CA ASN A 144 3.05 -10.70 -1.11
C ASN A 144 2.90 -10.30 0.36
N LYS A 145 1.73 -9.77 0.75
CA LYS A 145 1.46 -9.41 2.14
C LYS A 145 1.23 -10.64 3.04
N LEU A 146 0.78 -11.77 2.50
CA LEU A 146 0.43 -12.95 3.31
C LEU A 146 1.67 -13.61 3.96
N PRO A 147 2.78 -13.87 3.23
CA PRO A 147 3.99 -14.41 3.83
C PRO A 147 4.59 -13.49 4.89
N VAL A 148 4.61 -12.17 4.61
CA VAL A 148 5.09 -11.16 5.57
C VAL A 148 4.26 -11.20 6.85
N SER A 149 2.94 -11.32 6.75
CA SER A 149 2.06 -11.50 7.91
C SER A 149 2.38 -12.79 8.68
N ILE A 150 2.60 -13.92 7.99
CA ILE A 150 2.98 -15.18 8.65
C ILE A 150 4.29 -15.02 9.43
N PHE A 151 5.31 -14.39 8.83
CA PHE A 151 6.56 -14.10 9.53
C PHE A 151 6.34 -13.19 10.74
N GLY A 152 5.46 -12.19 10.61
CA GLY A 152 5.00 -11.37 11.72
C GLY A 152 4.47 -12.19 12.90
N LEU A 153 3.55 -13.11 12.63
CA LEU A 153 2.94 -13.98 13.64
C LEU A 153 3.96 -14.92 14.30
N VAL A 154 4.83 -15.55 13.50
CA VAL A 154 5.79 -16.55 13.96
C VAL A 154 6.91 -15.92 14.79
N PHE A 155 7.49 -14.81 14.33
CA PHE A 155 8.67 -14.21 14.96
C PHE A 155 8.33 -13.22 16.07
N PHE A 156 7.22 -12.47 15.95
CA PHE A 156 6.90 -11.39 16.89
C PHE A 156 5.79 -11.76 17.89
N LYS A 157 5.30 -13.00 17.89
CA LYS A 157 4.26 -13.52 18.82
C LYS A 157 3.10 -12.55 19.02
N THR A 158 2.66 -11.90 17.94
CA THR A 158 1.53 -10.97 17.99
C THR A 158 0.24 -11.72 18.33
N PRO A 159 -0.73 -11.08 19.02
CA PRO A 159 -1.99 -11.73 19.37
C PRO A 159 -2.73 -12.19 18.11
N THR A 160 -2.87 -13.50 17.94
CA THR A 160 -3.58 -14.12 16.82
C THR A 160 -5.02 -14.41 17.20
N THR A 161 -5.98 -13.91 16.43
CA THR A 161 -7.38 -14.34 16.52
C THR A 161 -7.69 -15.38 15.46
N PHE A 162 -8.69 -16.24 15.71
CA PHE A 162 -9.14 -17.22 14.73
C PHE A 162 -9.52 -16.58 13.38
N LEU A 163 -10.08 -15.37 13.41
CA LEU A 163 -10.43 -14.58 12.22
C LEU A 163 -9.20 -14.20 11.39
N THR A 164 -8.09 -13.82 12.03
CA THR A 164 -6.86 -13.47 11.30
C THR A 164 -6.25 -14.68 10.58
N ILE A 165 -6.24 -15.84 11.24
CA ILE A 165 -5.71 -17.09 10.65
C ILE A 165 -6.59 -17.55 9.50
N SER A 166 -7.92 -17.55 9.66
CA SER A 166 -8.85 -17.94 8.60
C SER A 166 -8.77 -16.98 7.39
N ALA A 167 -8.61 -15.68 7.62
CA ALA A 167 -8.41 -14.70 6.55
C ALA A 167 -7.12 -14.96 5.74
N ILE A 168 -6.02 -15.35 6.41
CA ILE A 168 -4.76 -15.70 5.73
C ILE A 168 -4.95 -16.94 4.85
N ILE A 169 -5.60 -17.99 5.37
CA ILE A 169 -5.86 -19.24 4.62
C ILE A 169 -6.73 -18.96 3.39
N ILE A 170 -7.82 -18.19 3.56
CA ILE A 170 -8.68 -17.77 2.44
C ILE A 170 -7.90 -16.94 1.42
N GLY A 171 -6.98 -16.09 1.89
CA GLY A 171 -6.06 -15.33 1.05
C GLY A 171 -5.19 -16.21 0.15
N PHE A 172 -4.55 -17.24 0.72
CA PHE A 172 -3.74 -18.20 -0.02
C PHE A 172 -4.57 -19.00 -1.01
N PHE A 173 -5.74 -19.50 -0.60
CA PHE A 173 -6.64 -20.26 -1.47
C PHE A 173 -7.11 -19.41 -2.67
N SER A 174 -7.40 -18.12 -2.44
CA SER A 174 -7.70 -17.17 -3.50
C SER A 174 -6.56 -16.99 -4.49
N GLY A 175 -5.29 -17.08 -4.05
CA GLY A 175 -4.12 -17.05 -4.92
C GLY A 175 -4.03 -18.28 -5.82
N VAL A 176 -4.18 -19.46 -5.22
CA VAL A 176 -4.17 -20.74 -5.95
C VAL A 176 -5.26 -20.78 -7.02
N LEU A 177 -6.50 -20.40 -6.65
CA LEU A 177 -7.62 -20.34 -7.61
C LEU A 177 -7.35 -19.33 -8.74
N TYR A 178 -6.72 -18.20 -8.45
CA TYR A 178 -6.37 -17.21 -9.48
C TYR A 178 -5.35 -17.77 -10.48
N THR A 179 -4.35 -18.52 -10.01
CA THR A 179 -3.36 -19.18 -10.89
C THR A 179 -4.05 -20.23 -11.76
N ILE A 180 -4.91 -21.07 -11.18
CA ILE A 180 -5.64 -22.11 -11.93
C ILE A 180 -6.55 -21.49 -13.01
N GLY A 181 -7.28 -20.42 -12.68
CA GLY A 181 -8.18 -19.77 -13.64
C GLY A 181 -7.46 -18.96 -14.74
N LYS A 182 -6.15 -18.76 -14.62
CA LYS A 182 -5.33 -18.03 -15.60
C LYS A 182 -4.50 -18.96 -16.50
N MET A 183 -4.19 -20.18 -16.05
CA MET A 183 -3.63 -21.24 -16.90
C MET A 183 -4.63 -21.64 -17.98
#